data_AF-A0A1G6QTM9-F1
#
_entry.id   AF-A0A1G6QTM9-F1
#
_cell.length_a   1.000
_cell.length_b   1.000
_cell.length_c   1.000
_cell.angle_alpha   90.00
_cell.angle_beta   90.00
_cell.angle_gamma   90.00
#
_symmetry.space_group_name_H-M   'P 1'
#
loop_
_entity.id
_entity.type
_entity.pdbx_description
1 polymer ?
#
loop_
_entity_poly.entity_id
_entity_poly.type
_entity_poly.pdbx_seq_one_letter_code
_entity_poly.pdbx_strand_id
1 'polypeptide(L)'
;MVTPMGWHERTVTKKGFERFKSYYRDLRGEKQYEGTYNTPEEADKAWQRAEAWMTDGRIIDAKGGRVKFEKYVLETWFPNHVIEQSSADDYDYRLKRHLIPWFGNLPMNLT
;
A
#
# COMPACT_ATOMS: atom_id res chain seq x y z
N MET A 1 20.94 5.85 -9.06
CA MET A 1 20.77 4.68 -8.16
C MET A 1 19.65 5.04 -7.20
N VAL A 2 18.49 4.39 -7.31
CA VAL A 2 17.44 4.51 -6.29
C VAL A 2 17.90 3.63 -5.13
N THR A 3 18.06 4.20 -3.94
CA THR A 3 18.40 3.43 -2.74
C THR A 3 17.25 2.47 -2.44
N PRO A 4 17.45 1.15 -2.39
CA PRO A 4 16.39 0.22 -2.03
C PRO A 4 15.92 0.54 -0.61
N MET A 5 14.62 0.79 -0.46
CA MET A 5 13.95 1.13 0.80
C MET A 5 13.46 -0.12 1.55
N GLY A 6 13.59 -1.32 0.96
CA GLY A 6 13.18 -2.60 1.56
C GLY A 6 14.32 -3.56 1.92
N TRP A 7 14.01 -4.47 2.86
CA TRP A 7 14.91 -5.53 3.32
C TRP A 7 14.12 -6.72 3.88
N HIS A 8 14.77 -7.87 3.95
CA HIS A 8 14.25 -9.03 4.65
C HIS A 8 15.01 -9.31 5.96
N GLU A 9 14.32 -9.81 6.97
CA GLU A 9 14.92 -10.32 8.21
C GLU A 9 14.74 -11.84 8.30
N ARG A 10 15.85 -12.57 8.44
CA ARG A 10 15.83 -14.01 8.71
C ARG A 10 15.38 -14.24 10.15
N THR A 11 14.37 -15.07 10.33
CA THR A 11 13.87 -15.51 11.62
C THR A 11 13.78 -17.04 11.65
N VAL A 12 14.10 -17.63 12.81
CA VAL A 12 14.00 -19.07 13.02
C VAL A 12 12.79 -19.32 13.90
N THR A 13 11.87 -20.14 13.41
CA THR A 13 10.68 -20.53 14.18
C THR A 13 11.09 -21.44 15.34
N LYS A 14 10.21 -21.57 16.37
CA LYS A 14 10.42 -22.50 17.49
C LYS A 14 10.64 -23.96 17.05
N LYS A 15 10.20 -24.32 15.83
CA LYS A 15 10.36 -25.65 15.23
C LYS A 15 11.63 -25.79 14.37
N GLY A 16 12.51 -24.78 14.35
CA GLY A 16 13.78 -24.82 13.60
C GLY A 16 13.68 -24.42 12.12
N PHE A 17 12.48 -24.13 11.60
CA PHE A 17 12.35 -23.67 10.21
C PHE A 17 12.76 -22.22 10.06
N GLU A 18 13.51 -21.94 9.00
CA GLU A 18 13.85 -20.59 8.57
C GLU A 18 12.66 -19.92 7.90
N ARG A 19 12.49 -18.65 8.21
CA ARG A 19 11.46 -17.78 7.67
C ARG A 19 12.05 -16.41 7.40
N PHE A 20 11.58 -15.74 6.37
CA PHE A 20 12.10 -14.45 5.94
C PHE A 20 10.99 -13.43 6.03
N LYS A 21 11.08 -12.49 6.97
CA LYS A 21 10.11 -11.40 7.11
C LYS A 21 10.48 -10.29 6.14
N SER A 22 9.55 -9.86 5.30
CA SER A 22 9.77 -8.76 4.36
C SER A 22 9.30 -7.43 4.93
N TYR A 23 10.13 -6.40 4.80
CA TYR A 23 9.85 -5.04 5.24
C TYR A 23 10.23 -4.02 4.17
N TYR A 24 9.57 -2.88 4.21
CA TYR A 24 9.92 -1.72 3.39
C TYR A 24 9.65 -0.41 4.15
N ARG A 25 10.24 0.69 3.69
CA ARG A 25 9.85 2.04 4.14
C ARG A 25 8.85 2.65 3.17
N ASP A 26 7.75 3.15 3.71
CA ASP A 26 6.78 3.89 2.90
C ASP A 26 7.28 5.31 2.58
N LEU A 27 6.49 6.09 1.83
CA LEU A 27 6.81 7.47 1.44
C LEU A 27 6.99 8.43 2.65
N ARG A 28 6.55 8.04 3.84
CA ARG A 28 6.74 8.79 5.09
C ARG A 28 8.00 8.34 5.84
N GLY A 29 8.70 7.33 5.34
CA GLY A 29 9.89 6.74 5.95
C GLY A 29 9.56 5.70 7.03
N GLU A 30 8.29 5.36 7.23
CA GLU A 30 7.84 4.44 8.27
C GLU A 30 8.07 2.97 7.86
N LYS A 31 8.48 2.14 8.82
CA LYS A 31 8.72 0.71 8.58
C LYS A 31 7.38 -0.02 8.47
N GLN A 32 7.13 -0.61 7.31
CA GLN A 32 5.97 -1.44 7.05
C GLN A 32 6.36 -2.90 6.94
N TYR A 33 5.47 -3.77 7.42
CA TYR A 33 5.61 -5.22 7.34
C TYR A 33 4.73 -5.75 6.22
N GLU A 34 5.36 -6.45 5.26
CA GLU A 34 4.65 -6.96 4.08
C GLU A 34 4.22 -8.42 4.29
N GLY A 35 5.08 -9.27 4.89
CA GLY A 35 4.79 -10.69 5.01
C GLY A 35 5.93 -11.55 5.54
N THR A 36 5.67 -12.85 5.70
CA THR A 36 6.69 -13.85 6.04
C THR A 36 6.75 -14.92 4.95
N TYR A 37 7.95 -15.20 4.46
CA TYR A 37 8.22 -16.09 3.34
C TYR A 37 9.12 -17.26 3.72
N ASN A 38 9.18 -18.28 2.86
CA ASN A 38 10.02 -19.45 3.07
C ASN A 38 11.45 -19.23 2.57
N THR A 39 11.65 -18.35 1.58
CA THR A 39 12.95 -18.04 1.00
C THR A 39 13.26 -16.54 1.04
N PRO A 40 14.54 -16.14 1.06
CA PRO A 40 14.92 -14.73 1.04
C PRO A 40 14.51 -14.06 -0.28
N GLU A 41 14.58 -14.77 -1.40
CA GLU A 41 14.20 -14.27 -2.73
C GLU A 41 12.71 -13.94 -2.83
N GLU A 42 11.85 -14.75 -2.19
CA GLU A 42 10.42 -14.47 -2.09
C GLU A 42 10.16 -13.19 -1.28
N ALA A 43 10.85 -13.04 -0.14
CA ALA A 43 10.76 -11.84 0.68
C ALA A 43 11.26 -10.59 -0.06
N ASP A 44 12.32 -10.73 -0.87
CA ASP A 44 12.88 -9.63 -1.64
C ASP A 44 11.96 -9.17 -2.76
N LYS A 45 11.40 -10.12 -3.51
CA LYS A 45 10.37 -9.80 -4.51
C LYS A 45 9.15 -9.12 -3.89
N ALA A 46 8.83 -9.43 -2.64
CA ALA A 46 7.66 -8.88 -1.98
C ALA A 46 7.81 -7.38 -1.67
N TRP A 47 8.94 -6.94 -1.08
CA TRP A 47 9.17 -5.52 -0.86
C TRP A 47 9.42 -4.76 -2.18
N GLN A 48 10.06 -5.39 -3.17
CA GLN A 48 10.23 -4.78 -4.50
C GLN A 48 8.90 -4.54 -5.21
N ARG A 49 7.93 -5.47 -5.06
CA ARG A 49 6.57 -5.24 -5.54
C ARG A 49 5.94 -4.08 -4.79
N ALA A 50 6.02 -4.05 -3.46
CA ALA A 50 5.48 -2.94 -2.67
C ALA A 50 6.08 -1.58 -3.09
N GLU A 51 7.38 -1.50 -3.33
CA GLU A 51 8.03 -0.30 -3.88
C GLU A 51 7.57 0.08 -5.27
N ALA A 52 7.44 -0.90 -6.18
CA ALA A 52 6.92 -0.67 -7.52
C ALA A 52 5.49 -0.10 -7.46
N TRP A 53 4.67 -0.59 -6.53
CA TRP A 53 3.30 -0.12 -6.32
C TRP A 53 3.26 1.30 -5.76
N MET A 54 4.20 1.64 -4.87
CA MET A 54 4.37 3.01 -4.36
C MET A 54 4.84 3.99 -5.44
N THR A 55 5.80 3.56 -6.26
CA THR A 55 6.36 4.37 -7.35
C THR A 55 5.32 4.62 -8.44
N ASP A 56 4.45 3.65 -8.71
CA ASP A 56 3.37 3.73 -9.68
C ASP A 56 2.12 4.47 -9.14
N GLY A 57 2.13 4.94 -7.89
CA GLY A 57 0.98 5.60 -7.25
C GLY A 57 -0.20 4.68 -6.94
N ARG A 58 0.00 3.36 -7.07
CA ARG A 58 -0.97 2.30 -6.74
C ARG A 58 -0.83 1.95 -5.26
N ILE A 59 -1.29 2.82 -4.37
CA ILE A 59 -1.36 2.51 -2.92
C ILE A 59 -2.55 1.57 -2.66
N ILE A 60 -2.50 0.34 -3.17
CA ILE A 60 -3.50 -0.66 -2.76
C ILE A 60 -2.88 -1.39 -1.57
N ASP A 61 -3.50 -1.23 -0.38
CA ASP A 61 -3.23 -2.03 0.82
C ASP A 61 -2.92 -3.48 0.40
N ALA A 62 -1.78 -4.04 0.84
CA ALA A 62 -1.32 -5.37 0.46
C ALA A 62 -2.30 -6.51 0.83
N LYS A 63 -3.38 -6.18 1.55
CA LYS A 63 -4.56 -7.03 1.79
C LYS A 63 -5.66 -6.93 0.71
N GLY A 64 -5.38 -6.22 -0.38
CA GLY A 64 -6.27 -5.46 -1.26
C GLY A 64 -7.23 -6.18 -2.20
N GLY A 65 -7.65 -7.41 -1.90
CA GLY A 65 -8.77 -8.03 -2.62
C GLY A 65 -10.16 -7.52 -2.19
N ARG A 66 -10.24 -6.64 -1.17
CA ARG A 66 -11.51 -6.33 -0.46
C ARG A 66 -11.69 -4.87 -0.04
N VAL A 67 -10.85 -3.93 -0.49
CA VAL A 67 -11.04 -2.52 -0.16
C VAL A 67 -12.10 -1.93 -1.07
N LYS A 68 -13.13 -1.32 -0.48
CA LYS A 68 -14.15 -0.56 -1.19
C LYS A 68 -13.53 0.73 -1.75
N PHE A 69 -13.92 1.12 -2.96
CA PHE A 69 -13.47 2.36 -3.60
C PHE A 69 -13.56 3.58 -2.67
N GLU A 70 -14.65 3.70 -1.92
CA GLU A 70 -14.85 4.80 -0.98
C GLU A 70 -13.76 4.88 0.08
N LYS A 71 -13.47 3.72 0.70
CA LYS A 71 -12.45 3.63 1.75
C LYS A 71 -11.08 4.00 1.20
N TYR A 72 -10.74 3.48 0.02
CA TYR A 72 -9.48 3.82 -0.63
C TYR A 72 -9.37 5.32 -0.93
N VAL A 73 -10.38 5.88 -1.58
CA VAL A 73 -10.36 7.28 -2.01
C VAL A 73 -10.30 8.23 -0.81
N LEU A 74 -11.14 8.04 0.20
CA LEU A 74 -11.26 8.99 1.31
C LEU A 74 -10.20 8.82 2.40
N GLU A 75 -9.76 7.59 2.68
CA GLU A 75 -8.82 7.33 3.79
C GLU A 75 -7.37 7.20 3.31
N THR A 76 -7.14 6.85 2.05
CA THR A 76 -5.80 6.55 1.52
C THR A 76 -5.35 7.54 0.46
N TRP A 77 -6.08 7.67 -0.63
CA TRP A 77 -5.63 8.50 -1.76
C TRP A 77 -5.76 9.99 -1.46
N PHE A 78 -6.96 10.45 -1.10
CA PHE A 78 -7.26 11.87 -0.94
C PHE A 78 -6.43 12.58 0.15
N PRO A 79 -6.25 12.01 1.36
CA PRO A 79 -5.44 12.64 2.41
C PRO A 79 -3.93 12.69 2.10
N ASN A 80 -3.45 11.84 1.18
CA ASN A 80 -2.05 11.80 0.77
C ASN A 80 -1.82 12.50 -0.58
N HIS A 81 -2.86 13.03 -1.22
CA HIS A 81 -2.76 13.73 -2.48
C HIS A 81 -2.35 15.19 -2.24
N VAL A 82 -1.31 15.65 -2.95
CA VAL A 82 -0.87 17.05 -2.85
C VAL A 82 -1.80 17.91 -3.70
N ILE A 83 -2.63 18.70 -3.03
CA ILE A 83 -3.59 19.63 -3.66
C ILE A 83 -3.40 21.01 -3.02
N GLU A 84 -3.60 22.08 -3.80
CA GLU A 84 -3.78 23.43 -3.26
C GLU A 84 -4.87 23.41 -2.16
N GLN A 85 -4.55 23.95 -0.98
CA GLN A 85 -5.38 23.81 0.22
C GLN A 85 -6.78 24.42 0.04
N SER A 86 -6.88 25.50 -0.73
CA SER A 86 -8.14 26.17 -1.11
C SER A 86 -9.06 25.29 -1.97
N SER A 87 -8.51 24.24 -2.59
CA SER A 87 -9.24 23.30 -3.44
C SER A 87 -9.58 22.00 -2.71
N ALA A 88 -8.97 21.71 -1.55
CA ALA A 88 -9.20 20.45 -0.83
C ALA A 88 -10.69 20.28 -0.47
N ASP A 89 -11.37 21.31 0.03
CA ASP A 89 -12.79 21.22 0.40
C ASP A 89 -13.71 21.01 -0.82
N ASP A 90 -13.40 21.63 -1.97
CA ASP A 90 -14.15 21.44 -3.21
C ASP A 90 -13.94 20.03 -3.77
N TYR A 91 -12.73 19.49 -3.68
CA TYR A 91 -12.46 18.10 -4.06
C TYR A 91 -13.14 17.10 -3.13
N ASP A 92 -13.08 17.28 -1.80
CA ASP A 92 -13.77 16.41 -0.83
C ASP A 92 -15.29 16.38 -1.12
N TYR A 93 -15.87 17.56 -1.35
CA TYR A 93 -17.28 17.70 -1.71
C TYR A 93 -17.60 16.97 -3.02
N ARG A 94 -16.81 17.19 -4.08
CA ARG A 94 -17.04 16.55 -5.39
C ARG A 94 -16.89 15.03 -5.32
N LEU A 95 -15.90 14.54 -4.59
CA LEU A 95 -15.70 13.11 -4.35
C LEU A 95 -16.94 12.51 -3.66
N LYS A 96 -17.34 13.07 -2.52
CA LYS A 96 -18.48 12.59 -1.73
C LYS A 96 -19.82 12.73 -2.47
N ARG A 97 -20.00 13.76 -3.29
CA ARG A 97 -21.26 14.02 -3.98
C ARG A 97 -21.41 13.28 -5.31
N HIS A 98 -20.33 13.08 -6.05
CA HIS A 98 -20.43 12.58 -7.43
C HIS A 98 -19.78 11.21 -7.64
N LEU A 99 -18.70 10.89 -6.91
CA LEU A 99 -17.94 9.66 -7.16
C LEU A 99 -18.30 8.56 -6.16
N ILE A 100 -18.37 8.88 -4.87
CA ILE A 100 -18.70 7.92 -3.82
C ILE A 100 -20.08 7.26 -4.00
N PRO A 101 -21.16 7.97 -4.35
CA PRO A 101 -22.48 7.33 -4.47
C PRO A 101 -22.55 6.25 -5.54
N TRP A 102 -21.70 6.33 -6.58
CA TRP A 102 -21.70 5.41 -7.71
C TRP A 102 -20.66 4.31 -7.57
N PHE A 103 -19.44 4.68 -7.18
CA PHE A 103 -18.31 3.76 -7.17
C PHE A 103 -18.00 3.23 -5.77
N GLY A 104 -18.49 3.87 -4.71
CA GLY A 104 -18.05 3.65 -3.33
C GLY A 104 -18.11 2.19 -2.87
N ASN A 105 -19.16 1.46 -3.25
CA ASN A 105 -19.32 0.04 -2.89
C ASN A 105 -18.58 -0.94 -3.79
N LEU A 106 -17.97 -0.47 -4.89
CA LEU A 106 -17.23 -1.34 -5.80
C LEU A 106 -15.94 -1.80 -5.12
N PRO A 107 -15.58 -3.09 -5.28
CA PRO A 107 -14.27 -3.56 -4.87
C PRO A 107 -13.20 -2.91 -5.75
N MET A 108 -12.14 -2.43 -5.12
CA MET A 108 -10.96 -1.88 -5.79
C MET A 108 -10.09 -3.03 -6.32
N ASN A 109 -10.62 -3.84 -7.23
CA ASN A 109 -9.91 -4.93 -7.87
C ASN A 109 -9.66 -4.53 -9.34
N LEU A 110 -8.51 -3.92 -9.61
CA LEU A 110 -8.07 -3.66 -10.97
C LEU A 110 -7.24 -4.87 -11.42
N THR A 111 -7.88 -5.74 -12.18
CA THR A 111 -7.28 -6.91 -12.84
C THR A 111 -6.11 -6.53 -13.74
#